data_AF-A0A957CQF2-F1
#
_entry.id   AF-A0A957CQF2-F1
#
_cell.length_a   1.000
_cell.length_b   1.000
_cell.length_c   1.000
_cell.angle_alpha   90.00
_cell.angle_beta   90.00
_cell.angle_gamma   90.00
#
_symmetry.space_group_name_H-M   'P 1'
#
loop_
_entity.id
_entity.type
_entity.pdbx_description
1 polymer ?
#
loop_
_entity_poly.entity_id
_entity_poly.type
_entity_poly.pdbx_seq_one_letter_code
_entity_poly.pdbx_strand_id
1 'polypeptide(L)'
;MDTFLLLALLVVLALLVGAAAGVLIALLIDGRSLGRRIQAANQDKKQLQQRLRQAAQKLRGTEKALASTRSQVRQLNANLAQTRDQVAQRSADVADLEQHLAAAGAEVERLQGNLNRVTDHADRLQTDVSGLQEELGTAVAENEVLAERMAALEQKKQNLEDENNIAYQELAVNEVEMRHLREKLTALQQLADKATQLEAEKQMLCGRLETAESRVSDLKAQLDGMLNRLTETQSVRRLLVDTEEKLKTAESHSNQLQSKLSDIQIQLATTGSRQLQLIRGIGPTYARRLHEMGIHTFAELAAQTPERLAEIVKLRSWQKQDPTTWIEEAAQLANSSPNVT
;
A
#
# COMPACT_ATOMS: atom_id res chain seq x y z
N MET A 1 98.90 50.99 219.18
CA MET A 1 98.18 49.73 218.89
C MET A 1 96.70 49.93 218.64
N ASP A 2 96.22 50.09 217.41
CA ASP A 2 96.89 50.60 216.20
C ASP A 2 95.87 50.74 215.06
N THR A 3 96.02 51.85 214.37
CA THR A 3 95.38 52.34 213.13
C THR A 3 95.44 51.38 211.93
N PHE A 4 96.11 50.23 212.04
CA PHE A 4 96.30 49.26 210.95
C PHE A 4 95.01 48.51 210.54
N LEU A 5 94.11 48.20 211.47
CA LEU A 5 92.88 47.47 211.18
C LEU A 5 91.87 48.29 210.35
N LEU A 6 91.82 49.61 210.58
CA LEU A 6 90.92 50.53 209.90
C LEU A 6 91.39 50.81 208.46
N LEU A 7 92.70 50.87 208.24
CA LEU A 7 93.31 51.07 206.92
C LEU A 7 93.19 49.82 206.04
N ALA A 8 93.34 48.62 206.63
CA ALA A 8 93.10 47.36 205.94
C ALA A 8 91.63 47.21 205.49
N LEU A 9 90.67 47.59 206.33
CA LEU A 9 89.24 47.58 205.98
C LEU A 9 88.94 48.53 204.80
N LEU A 10 89.54 49.73 204.80
CA LEU A 10 89.39 50.72 203.71
C LEU A 10 89.97 50.23 202.38
N VAL A 11 91.11 49.55 202.40
CA VAL A 11 91.72 48.95 201.19
C VAL A 11 90.87 47.80 200.65
N VAL A 12 90.33 46.95 201.53
CA VAL A 12 89.40 45.87 201.14
C VAL A 12 88.12 46.46 200.55
N LEU A 13 87.59 47.55 201.12
CA LEU A 13 86.40 48.22 200.60
C LEU A 13 86.67 48.89 199.25
N ALA A 14 87.85 49.50 199.06
CA ALA A 14 88.26 50.06 197.77
C ALA A 14 88.47 49.00 196.68
N LEU A 15 89.04 47.84 197.04
CA LEU A 15 89.16 46.68 196.14
C LEU A 15 87.79 46.08 195.78
N LEU A 16 86.88 46.01 196.75
CA LEU A 16 85.50 45.56 196.51
C LEU A 16 84.73 46.54 195.61
N VAL A 17 84.89 47.85 195.81
CA VAL A 17 84.28 48.87 194.94
C VAL A 17 84.90 48.84 193.55
N GLY A 18 86.23 48.66 193.44
CA GLY A 18 86.92 48.51 192.16
C GLY A 18 86.52 47.23 191.40
N ALA A 19 86.38 46.11 192.11
CA ALA A 19 85.89 44.85 191.54
C ALA A 19 84.42 44.96 191.13
N ALA A 20 83.57 45.58 191.96
CA ALA A 20 82.17 45.84 191.63
C ALA A 20 82.04 46.76 190.40
N ALA A 21 82.87 47.80 190.32
CA ALA A 21 82.94 48.70 189.16
C ALA A 21 83.44 47.96 187.90
N GLY A 22 84.45 47.10 188.02
CA GLY A 22 84.96 46.26 186.93
C GLY A 22 83.91 45.27 186.41
N VAL A 23 83.16 44.62 187.32
CA VAL A 23 82.03 43.74 186.98
C VAL A 23 80.91 44.53 186.30
N LEU A 24 80.58 45.73 186.79
CA LEU A 24 79.62 46.62 186.15
C LEU A 24 80.06 47.03 184.74
N ILE A 25 81.33 47.36 184.53
CA ILE A 25 81.88 47.71 183.22
C ILE A 25 81.85 46.49 182.28
N ALA A 26 82.20 45.30 182.77
CA ALA A 26 82.13 44.06 181.99
C ALA A 26 80.68 43.75 181.57
N LEU A 27 79.71 43.86 182.48
CA LEU A 27 78.28 43.70 182.20
C LEU A 27 77.76 44.78 181.23
N LEU A 28 78.29 45.99 181.27
CA LEU A 28 77.95 47.05 180.30
C LEU A 28 78.56 46.78 178.92
N ILE A 29 79.79 46.26 178.85
CA ILE A 29 80.43 45.84 177.59
C ILE A 29 79.66 44.66 176.99
N ASP A 30 79.25 43.68 177.80
CA ASP A 30 78.44 42.54 177.36
C ASP A 30 77.00 42.94 177.03
N GLY A 31 76.41 43.90 177.74
CA GLY A 31 75.13 44.49 177.40
C GLY A 31 75.18 45.23 176.05
N ARG A 32 76.30 45.91 175.74
CA ARG A 32 76.55 46.52 174.42
C ARG A 32 76.88 45.48 173.36
N SER A 33 77.52 44.36 173.70
CA SER A 33 77.78 43.24 172.79
C SER A 33 76.47 42.55 172.41
N LEU A 34 75.59 42.28 173.38
CA LEU A 34 74.22 41.81 173.17
C LEU A 34 73.40 42.80 172.35
N GLY A 35 73.46 44.10 172.68
CA GLY A 35 72.78 45.15 171.93
C GLY A 35 73.17 45.17 170.45
N ARG A 36 74.47 45.04 170.14
CA ARG A 36 74.98 44.91 168.75
C ARG A 36 74.49 43.63 168.08
N ARG A 37 74.47 42.50 168.77
CA ARG A 37 73.96 41.21 168.23
C ARG A 37 72.45 41.25 167.98
N ILE A 38 71.67 41.85 168.86
CA ILE A 38 70.23 42.06 168.70
C ILE A 38 69.96 43.03 167.54
N GLN A 39 70.77 44.09 167.42
CA GLN A 39 70.67 45.03 166.30
C GLN A 39 71.03 44.37 164.97
N ALA A 40 72.10 43.57 164.91
CA ALA A 40 72.48 42.79 163.74
C ALA A 40 71.39 41.77 163.38
N ALA A 41 70.87 41.01 164.35
CA ALA A 41 69.76 40.08 164.14
C ALA A 41 68.47 40.79 163.69
N ASN A 42 68.20 42.00 164.18
CA ASN A 42 67.08 42.82 163.73
C ASN A 42 67.29 43.38 162.30
N GLN A 43 68.53 43.71 161.93
CA GLN A 43 68.88 44.10 160.57
C GLN A 43 68.76 42.91 159.61
N ASP A 44 69.26 41.73 159.98
CA ASP A 44 69.15 40.49 159.22
C ASP A 44 67.70 40.07 159.07
N LYS A 45 66.89 40.14 160.15
CA LYS A 45 65.44 39.90 160.08
C LYS A 45 64.76 40.84 159.08
N LYS A 46 65.11 42.13 159.08
CA LYS A 46 64.59 43.09 158.09
C LYS A 46 65.03 42.74 156.66
N GLN A 47 66.30 42.39 156.46
CA GLN A 47 66.82 41.97 155.16
C GLN A 47 66.14 40.70 154.66
N LEU A 48 65.95 39.69 155.52
CA LEU A 48 65.23 38.46 155.21
C LEU A 48 63.76 38.72 154.90
N GLN A 49 63.10 39.60 155.67
CA GLN A 49 61.72 40.02 155.36
C GLN A 49 61.61 40.73 154.01
N GLN A 50 62.60 41.57 153.67
CA GLN A 50 62.64 42.23 152.36
C GLN A 50 62.88 41.24 151.22
N ARG A 51 63.83 40.31 151.38
CA ARG A 51 64.09 39.23 150.40
C ARG A 51 62.89 38.31 150.24
N LEU A 52 62.20 37.96 151.32
CA LEU A 52 60.98 37.16 151.28
C LEU A 52 59.86 37.89 150.54
N ARG A 53 59.69 39.20 150.77
CA ARG A 53 58.74 40.03 149.99
C ARG A 53 59.10 40.07 148.51
N GLN A 54 60.39 40.24 148.17
CA GLN A 54 60.85 40.23 146.79
C GLN A 54 60.66 38.87 146.11
N ALA A 55 60.97 37.77 146.82
CA ALA A 55 60.76 36.41 146.33
C ALA A 55 59.26 36.12 146.12
N ALA A 56 58.39 36.52 147.05
CA ALA A 56 56.94 36.39 146.91
C ALA A 56 56.39 37.24 145.75
N GLN A 57 56.92 38.44 145.53
CA GLN A 57 56.56 39.27 144.37
C GLN A 57 57.00 38.62 143.05
N LYS A 58 58.23 38.09 142.97
CA LYS A 58 58.71 37.34 141.81
C LYS A 58 57.86 36.10 141.55
N LEU A 59 57.54 35.33 142.60
CA LEU A 59 56.69 34.13 142.49
C LEU A 59 55.31 34.48 141.92
N ARG A 60 54.65 35.52 142.46
CA ARG A 60 53.39 36.02 141.91
C ARG A 60 53.52 36.49 140.46
N GLY A 61 54.63 37.12 140.11
CA GLY A 61 54.94 37.52 138.73
C GLY A 61 55.06 36.31 137.80
N THR A 62 55.80 35.28 138.21
CA THR A 62 55.95 34.02 137.45
C THR A 62 54.65 33.23 137.37
N GLU A 63 53.84 33.21 138.42
CA GLU A 63 52.52 32.57 138.42
C GLU A 63 51.58 33.25 137.43
N LYS A 64 51.57 34.59 137.39
CA LYS A 64 50.81 35.36 136.40
C LYS A 64 51.31 35.10 134.97
N ALA A 65 52.63 35.08 134.76
CA ALA A 65 53.21 34.75 133.47
C ALA A 65 52.85 33.32 133.02
N LEU A 66 52.95 32.34 133.92
CA LEU A 66 52.58 30.95 133.66
C LEU A 66 51.08 30.82 133.34
N ALA A 67 50.21 31.53 134.07
CA ALA A 67 48.78 31.58 133.77
C ALA A 67 48.51 32.16 132.37
N SER A 68 49.20 33.25 132.02
CA SER A 68 49.13 33.85 130.68
C SER A 68 49.60 32.89 129.60
N THR A 69 50.75 32.23 129.78
CA THR A 69 51.27 31.24 128.83
C THR A 69 50.33 30.04 128.68
N ARG A 70 49.75 29.53 129.78
CA ARG A 70 48.74 28.46 129.72
C ARG A 70 47.51 28.89 128.92
N SER A 71 47.07 30.14 129.07
CA SER A 71 45.97 30.70 128.26
C SER A 71 46.34 30.75 126.78
N GLN A 72 47.53 31.25 126.44
CA GLN A 72 48.03 31.31 125.06
C GLN A 72 48.15 29.91 124.44
N VAL A 73 48.69 28.94 125.16
CA VAL A 73 48.79 27.54 124.67
C VAL A 73 47.39 26.94 124.42
N ARG A 74 46.42 27.20 125.29
CA ARG A 74 45.03 26.77 125.06
C ARG A 74 44.44 27.40 123.80
N GLN A 75 44.66 28.71 123.59
CA GLN A 75 44.19 29.41 122.40
C GLN A 75 44.88 28.90 121.13
N LEU A 76 46.19 28.70 121.16
CA LEU A 76 46.94 28.13 120.05
C LEU A 76 46.48 26.71 119.71
N ASN A 77 46.21 25.87 120.71
CA ASN A 77 45.66 24.53 120.48
C ASN A 77 44.26 24.58 119.86
N ALA A 78 43.41 25.52 120.28
CA ALA A 78 42.09 25.71 119.67
C ALA A 78 42.22 26.16 118.20
N ASN A 79 43.10 27.12 117.91
CA ASN A 79 43.37 27.58 116.54
C ASN A 79 43.99 26.47 115.67
N LEU A 80 44.86 25.63 116.23
CA LEU A 80 45.44 24.48 115.55
C LEU A 80 44.37 23.45 115.19
N ALA A 81 43.47 23.15 116.12
CA ALA A 81 42.33 22.25 115.88
C ALA A 81 41.44 22.79 114.76
N GLN A 82 41.05 24.07 114.83
CA GLN A 82 40.26 24.72 113.78
C GLN A 82 40.97 24.68 112.41
N THR A 83 42.28 24.95 112.37
CA THR A 83 43.06 24.89 111.12
C THR A 83 43.11 23.46 110.58
N ARG A 84 43.24 22.45 111.44
CA ARG A 84 43.21 21.04 111.04
C ARG A 84 41.87 20.66 110.43
N ASP A 85 40.78 21.11 111.03
CA ASP A 85 39.42 20.87 110.51
C ASP A 85 39.21 21.57 109.17
N GLN A 86 39.71 22.80 109.00
CA GLN A 86 39.70 23.51 107.72
C GLN A 86 40.52 22.80 106.64
N VAL A 87 41.70 22.27 106.99
CA VAL A 87 42.52 21.49 106.05
C VAL A 87 41.81 20.20 105.65
N ALA A 88 41.18 19.51 106.60
CA ALA A 88 40.39 18.31 106.31
C ALA A 88 39.21 18.63 105.37
N GLN A 89 38.45 19.69 105.65
CA GLN A 89 37.35 20.12 104.80
C GLN A 89 37.83 20.46 103.38
N ARG A 90 38.88 21.31 103.26
CA ARG A 90 39.44 21.66 101.95
C ARG A 90 39.97 20.45 101.20
N SER A 91 40.55 19.47 101.89
CA SER A 91 41.00 18.23 101.25
C SER A 91 39.85 17.39 100.70
N ALA A 92 38.69 17.40 101.38
CA ALA A 92 37.47 16.77 100.88
C ALA A 92 36.90 17.53 99.67
N ASP A 93 36.86 18.86 99.72
CA ASP A 93 36.41 19.70 98.60
C ASP A 93 37.30 19.52 97.36
N VAL A 94 38.63 19.40 97.54
CA VAL A 94 39.56 19.11 96.44
C VAL A 94 39.28 17.75 95.82
N ALA A 95 39.02 16.72 96.62
CA ALA A 95 38.70 15.39 96.11
C ALA A 95 37.39 15.39 95.29
N ASP A 96 36.37 16.14 95.72
CA ASP A 96 35.12 16.31 94.98
C ASP A 96 35.32 17.05 93.65
N LEU A 97 36.14 18.11 93.66
CA LEU A 97 36.51 18.85 92.44
C LEU A 97 37.30 17.98 91.45
N GLU A 98 38.21 17.14 91.93
CA GLU A 98 38.95 16.17 91.10
C GLU A 98 37.98 15.17 90.45
N GLN A 99 36.97 14.69 91.19
CA GLN A 99 35.95 13.80 90.64
C GLN A 99 35.09 14.51 89.58
N HIS A 100 34.66 15.75 89.82
CA HIS A 100 33.92 16.54 88.83
C HIS A 100 34.74 16.83 87.57
N LEU A 101 36.03 17.14 87.72
CA LEU A 101 36.93 17.37 86.60
C LEU A 101 37.11 16.09 85.77
N ALA A 102 37.25 14.94 86.42
CA ALA A 102 37.32 13.65 85.73
C ALA A 102 36.02 13.35 84.95
N ALA A 103 34.86 13.61 85.55
CA ALA A 103 33.57 13.43 84.89
C ALA A 103 33.40 14.38 83.67
N ALA A 104 33.81 15.64 83.82
CA ALA A 104 33.80 16.61 82.73
C ALA A 104 34.75 16.20 81.60
N GLY A 105 35.93 15.67 81.93
CA GLY A 105 36.87 15.13 80.95
C GLY A 105 36.28 13.99 80.13
N ALA A 106 35.64 13.02 80.79
CA ALA A 106 34.97 11.91 80.11
C ALA A 106 33.83 12.38 79.18
N GLU A 107 33.08 13.41 79.59
CA GLU A 107 32.02 13.98 78.75
C GLU A 107 32.59 14.71 77.52
N VAL A 108 33.70 15.44 77.66
CA VAL A 108 34.39 16.06 76.53
C VAL A 108 34.87 15.01 75.53
N GLU A 109 35.46 13.90 75.99
CA GLU A 109 35.88 12.79 75.13
C GLU A 109 34.68 12.17 74.40
N ARG A 110 33.55 12.00 75.09
CA ARG A 110 32.30 11.50 74.48
C ARG A 110 31.78 12.44 73.40
N LEU A 111 31.77 13.75 73.66
CA LEU A 111 31.32 14.76 72.71
C LEU A 111 32.26 14.85 71.49
N GLN A 112 33.57 14.74 71.69
CA GLN A 112 34.54 14.65 70.59
C GLN A 112 34.29 13.41 69.72
N GLY A 113 34.01 12.26 70.34
CA GLY A 113 33.64 11.05 69.61
C GLY A 113 32.37 11.21 68.78
N ASN A 114 31.34 11.87 69.34
CA ASN A 114 30.11 12.17 68.59
C ASN A 114 30.35 13.16 67.46
N LEU A 115 31.16 14.20 67.69
CA LEU A 115 31.51 15.19 66.66
C LEU A 115 32.21 14.50 65.49
N ASN A 116 33.20 13.64 65.75
CA ASN A 116 33.89 12.90 64.70
C ASN A 116 32.92 12.04 63.88
N ARG A 117 31.97 11.33 64.53
CA ARG A 117 30.95 10.53 63.83
C ARG A 117 30.03 11.38 62.96
N VAL A 118 29.65 12.57 63.43
CA VAL A 118 28.81 13.49 62.65
C VAL A 118 29.59 14.05 61.46
N THR A 119 30.87 14.38 61.63
CA THR A 119 31.76 14.79 60.53
C THR A 119 31.89 13.68 59.49
N ASP A 120 32.20 12.45 59.91
CA ASP A 120 32.31 11.30 58.99
C ASP A 120 31.00 11.07 58.22
N HIS A 121 29.84 11.28 58.87
CA HIS A 121 28.55 11.15 58.22
C HIS A 121 28.29 12.28 57.21
N ALA A 122 28.66 13.51 57.55
CA ALA A 122 28.55 14.65 56.66
C ALA A 122 29.41 14.46 55.39
N ASP A 123 30.64 13.96 55.54
CA ASP A 123 31.54 13.68 54.42
C ASP A 123 30.98 12.57 53.49
N ARG A 124 30.35 11.54 54.06
CA ARG A 124 29.65 10.51 53.29
C ARG A 124 28.47 11.09 52.51
N LEU A 125 27.62 11.88 53.18
CA LEU A 125 26.49 12.53 52.52
C LEU A 125 26.96 13.48 51.40
N GLN A 126 28.05 14.20 51.60
CA GLN A 126 28.63 15.05 50.56
C GLN A 126 29.12 14.24 49.35
N THR A 127 29.72 13.07 49.60
CA THR A 127 30.11 12.13 48.54
C THR A 127 28.89 11.61 47.79
N ASP A 128 27.85 11.17 48.51
CA ASP A 128 26.60 10.66 47.92
C ASP A 128 25.91 11.73 47.07
N VAL A 129 25.82 12.98 47.58
CA VAL A 129 25.25 14.11 46.83
C VAL A 129 26.02 14.38 45.55
N SER A 130 27.36 14.34 45.60
CA SER A 130 28.20 14.54 44.42
C SER A 130 27.99 13.43 43.39
N GLY A 131 27.89 12.16 43.82
CA GLY A 131 27.58 11.03 42.94
C GLY A 131 26.20 11.14 42.30
N LEU A 132 25.17 11.48 43.09
CA LEU A 132 23.81 11.70 42.58
C LEU A 132 23.73 12.87 41.59
N GLN A 133 24.54 13.91 41.76
CA GLN A 133 24.62 15.02 40.79
C GLN A 133 25.21 14.58 39.45
N GLU A 134 26.22 13.70 39.47
CA GLU A 134 26.80 13.13 38.25
C GLU A 134 25.83 12.17 37.54
N GLU A 135 25.15 11.30 38.30
CA GLU A 135 24.10 10.43 37.78
C GLU A 135 22.94 11.23 37.16
N LEU A 136 22.49 12.28 37.84
CA LEU A 136 21.45 13.18 37.33
C LEU A 136 21.91 13.88 36.04
N GLY A 137 23.15 14.36 35.99
CA GLY A 137 23.72 14.97 34.78
C GLY A 137 23.74 14.00 33.60
N THR A 138 24.12 12.75 33.83
CA THR A 138 24.12 11.68 32.82
C THR A 138 22.70 11.39 32.32
N ALA A 139 21.75 11.22 33.24
CA ALA A 139 20.35 10.97 32.90
C ALA A 139 19.69 12.14 32.12
N VAL A 140 20.06 13.39 32.43
CA VAL A 140 19.60 14.55 31.67
C VAL A 140 20.14 14.52 30.25
N ALA A 141 21.43 14.25 30.05
CA ALA A 141 22.03 14.14 28.72
C ALA A 141 21.41 13.00 27.89
N GLU A 142 21.14 11.84 28.51
CA GLU A 142 20.43 10.74 27.84
C GLU A 142 19.02 11.14 27.40
N ASN A 143 18.28 11.88 28.24
CA ASN A 143 16.95 12.37 27.90
C ASN A 143 16.96 13.38 26.75
N GLU A 144 17.98 14.25 26.67
CA GLU A 144 18.16 15.18 25.54
C GLU A 144 18.37 14.40 24.22
N VAL A 145 19.26 13.40 24.22
CA VAL A 145 19.49 12.54 23.05
C VAL A 145 18.24 11.77 22.64
N LEU A 146 17.47 11.26 23.61
CA LEU A 146 16.20 10.59 23.32
C LEU A 146 15.17 11.56 22.74
N ALA A 147 15.09 12.79 23.22
CA ALA A 147 14.21 13.82 22.67
C ALA A 147 14.54 14.15 21.22
N GLU A 148 15.84 14.31 20.89
CA GLU A 148 16.28 14.52 19.51
C GLU A 148 15.92 13.33 18.60
N ARG A 149 16.10 12.09 19.08
CA ARG A 149 15.73 10.89 18.33
C ARG A 149 14.22 10.81 18.10
N MET A 150 13.40 11.17 19.08
CA MET A 150 11.94 11.21 18.91
C MET A 150 11.54 12.25 17.86
N ALA A 151 12.12 13.45 17.89
CA ALA A 151 11.86 14.47 16.88
C ALA A 151 12.23 13.99 15.46
N ALA A 152 13.38 13.33 15.31
CA ALA A 152 13.80 12.76 14.02
C ALA A 152 12.86 11.65 13.52
N LEU A 153 12.36 10.80 14.42
CA LEU A 153 11.38 9.76 14.09
C LEU A 153 10.04 10.35 13.67
N GLU A 154 9.57 11.40 14.34
CA GLU A 154 8.31 12.06 13.96
C GLU A 154 8.43 12.71 12.57
N GLN A 155 9.56 13.37 12.28
CA GLN A 155 9.82 13.90 10.94
C GLN A 155 9.84 12.79 9.88
N LYS A 156 10.49 11.66 10.17
CA LYS A 156 10.54 10.52 9.25
C LYS A 156 9.14 9.94 9.00
N LYS A 157 8.31 9.84 10.05
CA LYS A 157 6.93 9.40 9.93
C LYS A 157 6.13 10.34 9.03
N GLN A 158 6.23 11.65 9.22
CA GLN A 158 5.55 12.63 8.37
C GLN A 158 5.96 12.49 6.90
N ASN A 159 7.27 12.37 6.62
CA ASN A 159 7.76 12.18 5.26
C ASN A 159 7.19 10.91 4.61
N LEU A 160 7.09 9.81 5.37
CA LEU A 160 6.51 8.56 4.87
C LEU A 160 5.00 8.67 4.63
N GLU A 161 4.28 9.42 5.47
CA GLU A 161 2.86 9.71 5.24
C GLU A 161 2.65 10.54 3.96
N ASP A 162 3.50 11.54 3.73
CA ASP A 162 3.47 12.36 2.52
C ASP A 162 3.81 11.54 1.27
N GLU A 163 4.86 10.71 1.32
CA GLU A 163 5.23 9.78 0.24
C GLU A 163 4.09 8.80 -0.08
N ASN A 164 3.42 8.27 0.95
CA ASN A 164 2.31 7.34 0.78
C ASN A 164 1.08 8.04 0.15
N ASN A 165 0.78 9.27 0.58
CA ASN A 165 -0.28 10.07 -0.02
C ASN A 165 -0.02 10.36 -1.51
N ILE A 166 1.22 10.68 -1.88
CA ILE A 166 1.63 10.85 -3.28
C ILE A 166 1.44 9.55 -4.06
N ALA A 167 1.90 8.41 -3.52
CA ALA A 167 1.73 7.11 -4.17
C ALA A 167 0.25 6.74 -4.39
N TYR A 168 -0.64 7.04 -3.43
CA TYR A 168 -2.08 6.85 -3.61
C TYR A 168 -2.66 7.73 -4.71
N GLN A 169 -2.20 8.98 -4.85
CA GLN A 169 -2.63 9.88 -5.92
C GLN A 169 -2.16 9.37 -7.29
N GLU A 170 -0.90 8.95 -7.41
CA GLU A 170 -0.34 8.37 -8.64
C GLU A 170 -1.08 7.09 -9.05
N LEU A 171 -1.40 6.21 -8.09
CA LEU A 171 -2.20 5.01 -8.35
C LEU A 171 -3.58 5.37 -8.90
N ALA A 172 -4.26 6.36 -8.33
CA ALA A 172 -5.56 6.80 -8.80
C ALA A 172 -5.52 7.35 -10.24
N VAL A 173 -4.47 8.11 -10.59
CA VAL A 173 -4.25 8.58 -11.97
C VAL A 173 -4.02 7.40 -12.92
N ASN A 174 -3.15 6.47 -12.54
CA ASN A 174 -2.89 5.26 -13.33
C ASN A 174 -4.14 4.39 -13.53
N GLU A 175 -5.02 4.29 -12.53
CA GLU A 175 -6.30 3.59 -12.65
C GLU A 175 -7.25 4.25 -13.65
N VAL A 176 -7.26 5.58 -13.75
CA VAL A 176 -8.01 6.32 -14.77
C VAL A 176 -7.42 6.07 -16.15
N GLU A 177 -6.09 6.15 -16.30
CA GLU A 177 -5.41 5.88 -17.58
C GLU A 177 -5.65 4.45 -18.05
N MET A 178 -5.58 3.47 -17.15
CA MET A 178 -5.87 2.07 -17.47
C MET A 178 -7.32 1.85 -17.90
N ARG A 179 -8.28 2.58 -17.31
CA ARG A 179 -9.67 2.57 -17.78
C ARG A 179 -9.78 3.11 -19.20
N HIS A 180 -9.16 4.26 -19.48
CA HIS A 180 -9.16 4.86 -20.81
C HIS A 180 -8.51 3.95 -21.87
N LEU A 181 -7.39 3.30 -21.52
CA LEU A 181 -6.72 2.34 -22.40
C LEU A 181 -7.60 1.11 -22.66
N ARG A 182 -8.32 0.60 -21.66
CA ARG A 182 -9.29 -0.49 -21.84
C ARG A 182 -10.42 -0.09 -22.77
N GLU A 183 -10.99 1.11 -22.61
CA GLU A 183 -12.02 1.64 -23.51
C GLU A 183 -11.50 1.73 -24.96
N LYS A 184 -10.30 2.30 -25.16
CA LYS A 184 -9.66 2.32 -26.49
C LYS A 184 -9.46 0.92 -27.08
N LEU A 185 -9.01 -0.04 -26.27
CA LEU A 185 -8.85 -1.42 -26.71
C LEU A 185 -10.20 -2.02 -27.16
N THR A 186 -11.28 -1.78 -26.40
CA THR A 186 -12.62 -2.26 -26.80
C THR A 186 -13.10 -1.62 -28.12
N ALA A 187 -12.84 -0.33 -28.33
CA ALA A 187 -13.19 0.34 -29.59
C ALA A 187 -12.40 -0.21 -30.78
N LEU A 188 -11.10 -0.48 -30.59
CA LEU A 188 -10.27 -1.12 -31.62
C LEU A 188 -10.75 -2.54 -31.94
N GLN A 189 -11.15 -3.31 -30.92
CA GLN A 189 -11.74 -4.65 -31.10
C GLN A 189 -13.00 -4.58 -31.97
N GLN A 190 -13.92 -3.65 -31.68
CA GLN A 190 -15.13 -3.45 -32.47
C GLN A 190 -14.83 -3.06 -33.94
N LEU A 191 -13.82 -2.23 -34.16
CA LEU A 191 -13.39 -1.89 -35.52
C LEU A 191 -12.81 -3.09 -36.27
N ALA A 192 -12.05 -3.95 -35.58
CA ALA A 192 -11.54 -5.19 -36.15
C ALA A 192 -12.68 -6.15 -36.53
N ASP A 193 -13.67 -6.33 -35.66
CA ASP A 193 -14.87 -7.15 -35.94
C ASP A 193 -15.67 -6.58 -37.14
N LYS A 194 -15.80 -5.26 -37.22
CA LYS A 194 -16.44 -4.62 -38.38
C LYS A 194 -15.64 -4.82 -39.66
N ALA A 195 -14.32 -4.78 -39.60
CA ALA A 195 -13.46 -5.02 -40.75
C ALA A 195 -13.59 -6.48 -41.25
N THR A 196 -13.67 -7.46 -40.36
CA THR A 196 -13.90 -8.86 -40.75
C THR A 196 -15.30 -9.06 -41.34
N GLN A 197 -16.33 -8.40 -40.78
CA GLN A 197 -17.67 -8.41 -41.36
C GLN A 197 -17.69 -7.82 -42.78
N LEU A 198 -17.08 -6.65 -42.98
CA LEU A 198 -17.00 -6.01 -44.29
C LEU A 198 -16.24 -6.86 -45.31
N GLU A 199 -15.19 -7.57 -44.90
CA GLU A 199 -14.46 -8.49 -45.79
C GLU A 199 -15.34 -9.69 -46.19
N ALA A 200 -16.15 -10.23 -45.26
CA ALA A 200 -17.11 -11.29 -45.58
C ALA A 200 -18.22 -10.80 -46.53
N GLU A 201 -18.76 -9.59 -46.31
CA GLU A 201 -19.74 -8.97 -47.21
C GLU A 201 -19.15 -8.74 -48.62
N LYS A 202 -17.91 -8.25 -48.70
CA LYS A 202 -17.18 -8.10 -49.97
C LYS A 202 -17.02 -9.44 -50.69
N GLN A 203 -16.61 -10.51 -50.00
CA GLN A 203 -16.50 -11.85 -50.60
C GLN A 203 -17.85 -12.36 -51.13
N MET A 204 -18.94 -12.16 -50.39
CA MET A 204 -20.28 -12.51 -50.84
C MET A 204 -20.70 -11.72 -52.08
N LEU A 205 -20.41 -10.41 -52.13
CA LEU A 205 -20.68 -9.58 -53.30
C LEU A 205 -19.85 -10.01 -54.52
N CYS A 206 -18.57 -10.37 -54.34
CA CYS A 206 -17.75 -10.92 -55.42
C CYS A 206 -18.37 -12.21 -55.98
N GLY A 207 -18.79 -13.16 -55.13
CA GLY A 207 -19.44 -14.38 -55.61
C GLY A 207 -20.77 -14.12 -56.34
N ARG A 208 -21.55 -13.12 -55.89
CA ARG A 208 -22.75 -12.66 -56.61
C ARG A 208 -22.42 -12.03 -57.96
N LEU A 209 -21.34 -11.27 -58.04
CA LEU A 209 -20.88 -10.67 -59.27
C LEU A 209 -20.46 -11.75 -60.27
N GLU A 210 -19.63 -12.72 -59.86
CA GLU A 210 -19.22 -13.87 -60.69
C GLU A 210 -20.44 -14.65 -61.22
N THR A 211 -21.43 -14.89 -60.35
CA THR A 211 -22.69 -15.54 -60.75
C THR A 211 -23.45 -14.72 -61.79
N ALA A 212 -23.55 -13.40 -61.59
CA ALA A 212 -24.21 -12.50 -62.52
C ALA A 212 -23.48 -12.42 -63.86
N GLU A 213 -22.14 -12.38 -63.84
CA GLU A 213 -21.27 -12.41 -65.03
C GLU A 213 -21.46 -13.70 -65.82
N SER A 214 -21.48 -14.86 -65.15
CA SER A 214 -21.80 -16.14 -65.79
C SER A 214 -23.18 -16.12 -66.43
N ARG A 215 -24.18 -15.55 -65.76
CA ARG A 215 -25.54 -15.44 -66.31
C ARG A 215 -25.61 -14.53 -67.53
N VAL A 216 -24.87 -13.42 -67.54
CA VAL A 216 -24.76 -12.54 -68.71
C VAL A 216 -24.10 -13.27 -69.87
N SER A 217 -23.04 -14.05 -69.60
CA SER A 217 -22.38 -14.89 -70.61
C SER A 217 -23.35 -15.93 -71.20
N ASP A 218 -24.11 -16.63 -70.36
CA ASP A 218 -25.11 -17.61 -70.81
C ASP A 218 -26.23 -16.97 -71.64
N LEU A 219 -26.75 -15.82 -71.18
CA LEU A 219 -27.77 -15.06 -71.92
C LEU A 219 -27.23 -14.58 -73.27
N LYS A 220 -25.96 -14.17 -73.33
CA LYS A 220 -25.31 -13.79 -74.59
C LYS A 220 -25.19 -14.99 -75.54
N ALA A 221 -24.77 -16.14 -75.04
CA ALA A 221 -24.72 -17.37 -75.84
C ALA A 221 -26.11 -17.79 -76.35
N GLN A 222 -27.15 -17.65 -75.52
CA GLN A 222 -28.54 -17.86 -75.94
C GLN A 222 -28.96 -16.87 -77.03
N LEU A 223 -28.61 -15.58 -76.88
CA LEU A 223 -28.91 -14.55 -77.86
C LEU A 223 -28.23 -14.85 -79.20
N ASP A 224 -26.95 -15.23 -79.19
CA ASP A 224 -26.20 -15.64 -80.39
C ASP A 224 -26.85 -16.87 -81.05
N GLY A 225 -27.28 -17.85 -80.24
CA GLY A 225 -28.03 -19.00 -80.72
C GLY A 225 -29.37 -18.65 -81.36
N MET A 226 -30.13 -17.72 -80.77
CA MET A 226 -31.37 -17.19 -81.35
C MET A 226 -31.10 -16.40 -82.64
N LEU A 227 -30.04 -15.62 -82.68
CA LEU A 227 -29.63 -14.86 -83.87
C LEU A 227 -29.33 -15.83 -85.03
N ASN A 228 -28.56 -16.89 -84.77
CA ASN A 228 -28.28 -17.92 -85.76
C ASN A 228 -29.57 -18.58 -86.26
N ARG A 229 -30.48 -18.98 -85.34
CA ARG A 229 -31.79 -19.52 -85.73
C ARG A 229 -32.61 -18.54 -86.56
N LEU A 230 -32.57 -17.25 -86.26
CA LEU A 230 -33.25 -16.23 -87.07
C LEU A 230 -32.64 -16.16 -88.47
N THR A 231 -31.31 -16.20 -88.60
CA THR A 231 -30.64 -16.21 -89.91
C THR A 231 -30.94 -17.49 -90.70
N GLU A 232 -31.00 -18.66 -90.05
CA GLU A 232 -31.45 -19.91 -90.65
C GLU A 232 -32.92 -19.82 -91.08
N THR A 233 -33.79 -19.26 -90.24
CA THR A 233 -35.20 -19.06 -90.60
C THR A 233 -35.35 -18.11 -91.79
N GLN A 234 -34.55 -17.05 -91.84
CA GLN A 234 -34.52 -16.11 -92.96
C GLN A 234 -33.99 -16.77 -94.24
N SER A 235 -32.97 -17.63 -94.16
CA SER A 235 -32.46 -18.36 -95.32
C SER A 235 -33.46 -19.38 -95.83
N VAL A 236 -34.14 -20.11 -94.94
CA VAL A 236 -35.27 -21.00 -95.28
C VAL A 236 -36.40 -20.19 -95.94
N ARG A 237 -36.77 -19.03 -95.38
CA ARG A 237 -37.79 -18.15 -95.99
C ARG A 237 -37.38 -17.70 -97.39
N ARG A 238 -36.11 -17.35 -97.62
CA ARG A 238 -35.60 -16.97 -98.94
C ARG A 238 -35.69 -18.13 -99.94
N LEU A 239 -35.27 -19.33 -99.52
CA LEU A 239 -35.44 -20.54 -100.34
C LEU A 239 -36.91 -20.81 -100.65
N LEU A 240 -37.82 -20.58 -99.70
CA LEU A 240 -39.25 -20.77 -99.90
C LEU A 240 -39.78 -19.84 -101.00
N VAL A 241 -39.43 -18.55 -100.94
CA VAL A 241 -39.78 -17.56 -102.00
C VAL A 241 -39.23 -18.00 -103.36
N ASP A 242 -37.97 -18.42 -103.43
CA ASP A 242 -37.38 -18.93 -104.67
C ASP A 242 -38.11 -20.20 -105.18
N THR A 243 -38.54 -21.08 -104.28
CA THR A 243 -39.32 -22.28 -104.65
C THR A 243 -40.75 -21.95 -105.06
N GLU A 244 -41.39 -20.96 -104.44
CA GLU A 244 -42.71 -20.45 -104.83
C GLU A 244 -42.65 -19.81 -106.23
N GLU A 245 -41.59 -19.06 -106.53
CA GLU A 245 -41.37 -18.50 -107.86
C GLU A 245 -41.10 -19.58 -108.92
N LYS A 246 -40.31 -20.61 -108.57
CA LYS A 246 -40.14 -21.80 -109.41
C LYS A 246 -41.45 -22.57 -109.61
N LEU A 247 -42.27 -22.70 -108.57
CA LEU A 247 -43.59 -23.36 -108.65
C LEU A 247 -44.53 -22.57 -109.56
N LYS A 248 -44.62 -21.25 -109.40
CA LYS A 248 -45.42 -20.37 -110.28
C LYS A 248 -44.96 -20.47 -111.74
N THR A 249 -43.65 -20.58 -111.97
CA THR A 249 -43.09 -20.79 -113.30
C THR A 249 -43.45 -22.18 -113.84
N ALA A 250 -43.37 -23.23 -113.02
CA ALA A 250 -43.78 -24.58 -113.40
C ALA A 250 -45.30 -24.68 -113.68
N GLU A 251 -46.13 -23.99 -112.91
CA GLU A 251 -47.58 -23.85 -113.11
C GLU A 251 -47.89 -23.13 -114.43
N SER A 252 -47.20 -22.02 -114.73
CA SER A 252 -47.31 -21.37 -116.04
C SER A 252 -46.93 -22.31 -117.19
N HIS A 253 -45.85 -23.09 -117.05
CA HIS A 253 -45.47 -24.08 -118.06
C HIS A 253 -46.51 -25.21 -118.20
N SER A 254 -47.10 -25.67 -117.09
CA SER A 254 -48.18 -26.68 -117.10
C SER A 254 -49.43 -26.15 -117.80
N ASN A 255 -49.87 -24.94 -117.46
CA ASN A 255 -50.98 -24.26 -118.13
C ASN A 255 -50.71 -24.04 -119.62
N GLN A 256 -49.46 -23.71 -119.98
CA GLN A 256 -49.06 -23.55 -121.38
C GLN A 256 -49.10 -24.89 -122.14
N LEU A 257 -48.62 -25.99 -121.54
CA LEU A 257 -48.74 -27.33 -122.12
C LEU A 257 -50.21 -27.75 -122.28
N GLN A 258 -51.06 -27.41 -121.32
CA GLN A 258 -52.48 -27.69 -121.35
C GLN A 258 -53.19 -26.92 -122.49
N SER A 259 -52.80 -25.66 -122.73
CA SER A 259 -53.28 -24.88 -123.89
C SER A 259 -52.83 -25.47 -125.24
N LYS A 260 -51.59 -25.97 -125.32
CA LYS A 260 -51.09 -26.65 -126.52
C LYS A 260 -51.83 -27.96 -126.78
N LEU A 261 -52.20 -28.69 -125.73
CA LEU A 261 -53.00 -29.92 -125.85
C LEU A 261 -54.42 -29.63 -126.35
N SER A 262 -55.06 -28.55 -125.88
CA SER A 262 -56.38 -28.15 -126.38
C SER A 262 -56.34 -27.75 -127.85
N ASP A 263 -55.29 -27.05 -128.30
CA ASP A 263 -55.14 -26.65 -129.70
C ASP A 263 -54.99 -27.85 -130.64
N ILE A 264 -54.26 -28.88 -130.22
CA ILE A 264 -54.10 -30.14 -130.98
C ILE A 264 -55.43 -30.91 -131.06
N GLN A 265 -56.21 -30.94 -129.96
CA GLN A 265 -57.52 -31.61 -129.94
C GLN A 265 -58.54 -30.95 -130.87
N ILE A 266 -58.49 -29.63 -131.03
CA ILE A 266 -59.38 -28.90 -131.96
C ILE A 266 -58.99 -29.19 -133.42
N GLN A 267 -57.70 -29.31 -133.73
CA GLN A 267 -57.24 -29.57 -135.10
C GLN A 267 -57.61 -30.97 -135.61
N LEU A 268 -57.68 -31.99 -134.74
CA LEU A 268 -58.00 -33.36 -135.13
C LEU A 268 -59.49 -33.54 -135.54
N ALA A 269 -60.41 -32.80 -134.94
CA ALA A 269 -61.86 -32.95 -135.16
C ALA A 269 -62.33 -32.41 -136.52
N THR A 270 -61.64 -31.43 -137.10
CA THR A 270 -62.07 -30.75 -138.34
C THR A 270 -61.68 -31.46 -139.64
N THR A 271 -60.69 -32.36 -139.63
CA THR A 271 -60.17 -33.00 -140.85
C THR A 271 -60.98 -34.23 -141.28
N GLY A 272 -61.63 -34.93 -140.34
CA GLY A 272 -62.47 -36.10 -140.65
C GLY A 272 -63.75 -35.76 -141.44
N SER A 273 -64.30 -34.55 -141.29
CA SER A 273 -65.63 -34.21 -141.82
C SER A 273 -65.76 -34.06 -143.34
N ARG A 274 -64.67 -34.04 -144.12
CA ARG A 274 -64.70 -33.85 -145.59
C ARG A 274 -64.35 -35.07 -146.42
N GLN A 275 -63.87 -36.16 -145.80
CA GLN A 275 -63.32 -37.28 -146.55
C GLN A 275 -64.40 -38.05 -147.35
N LEU A 276 -65.56 -38.38 -146.78
CA LEU A 276 -66.57 -39.20 -147.48
C LEU A 276 -67.20 -38.56 -148.75
N GLN A 277 -67.00 -37.26 -148.99
CA GLN A 277 -67.49 -36.58 -150.20
C GLN A 277 -66.60 -36.79 -151.44
N LEU A 278 -65.43 -37.43 -151.28
CA LEU A 278 -64.54 -37.73 -152.41
C LEU A 278 -65.04 -38.87 -153.31
N ILE A 279 -66.07 -39.62 -152.89
CA ILE A 279 -66.64 -40.75 -153.65
C ILE A 279 -67.72 -40.25 -154.62
N ARG A 280 -67.59 -40.60 -155.90
CA ARG A 280 -68.48 -40.11 -156.95
C ARG A 280 -69.89 -40.68 -156.79
N GLY A 281 -70.88 -39.77 -156.74
CA GLY A 281 -72.29 -40.09 -156.51
C GLY A 281 -72.75 -39.85 -155.07
N ILE A 282 -71.82 -39.72 -154.10
CA ILE A 282 -72.14 -39.35 -152.71
C ILE A 282 -72.12 -37.82 -152.57
N GLY A 283 -73.28 -37.20 -152.68
CA GLY A 283 -73.45 -35.77 -152.39
C GLY A 283 -73.43 -35.44 -150.89
N PRO A 284 -73.37 -34.15 -150.49
CA PRO A 284 -73.31 -33.70 -149.10
C PRO A 284 -74.45 -34.24 -148.21
N THR A 285 -75.62 -34.46 -148.81
CA THR A 285 -76.81 -35.01 -148.14
C THR A 285 -76.61 -36.47 -147.75
N TYR A 286 -75.95 -37.25 -148.60
CA TYR A 286 -75.64 -38.64 -148.32
C TYR A 286 -74.50 -38.75 -147.30
N ALA A 287 -73.43 -37.95 -147.45
CA ALA A 287 -72.33 -37.90 -146.49
C ALA A 287 -72.79 -37.52 -145.06
N ARG A 288 -73.69 -36.54 -144.91
CA ARG A 288 -74.26 -36.19 -143.60
C ARG A 288 -75.06 -37.35 -143.00
N ARG A 289 -75.90 -38.02 -143.79
CA ARG A 289 -76.70 -39.17 -143.32
C ARG A 289 -75.82 -40.36 -142.93
N LEU A 290 -74.70 -40.55 -143.62
CA LEU A 290 -73.71 -41.57 -143.27
C LEU A 290 -73.00 -41.22 -141.95
N HIS A 291 -72.63 -39.96 -141.75
CA HIS A 291 -72.03 -39.48 -140.49
C HIS A 291 -73.01 -39.56 -139.30
N GLU A 292 -74.28 -39.19 -139.51
CA GLU A 292 -75.32 -39.31 -138.46
C GLU A 292 -75.54 -40.77 -138.03
N MET A 293 -75.23 -41.73 -138.91
CA MET A 293 -75.26 -43.17 -138.62
C MET A 293 -73.90 -43.71 -138.14
N GLY A 294 -72.95 -42.84 -137.80
CA GLY A 294 -71.67 -43.18 -137.20
C GLY A 294 -70.57 -43.63 -138.17
N ILE A 295 -70.76 -43.41 -139.48
CA ILE A 295 -69.76 -43.73 -140.50
C ILE A 295 -69.05 -42.43 -140.88
N HIS A 296 -67.82 -42.24 -140.41
CA HIS A 296 -67.04 -40.99 -140.56
C HIS A 296 -65.78 -41.15 -141.42
N THR A 297 -65.29 -42.39 -141.60
CA THR A 297 -64.07 -42.68 -142.35
C THR A 297 -64.33 -43.59 -143.55
N PHE A 298 -63.44 -43.57 -144.55
CA PHE A 298 -63.56 -44.45 -145.73
C PHE A 298 -63.56 -45.94 -145.37
N ALA A 299 -62.78 -46.33 -144.36
CA ALA A 299 -62.70 -47.70 -143.89
C ALA A 299 -64.06 -48.18 -143.34
N GLU A 300 -64.74 -47.34 -142.57
CA GLU A 300 -66.07 -47.65 -142.03
C GLU A 300 -67.13 -47.72 -143.13
N LEU A 301 -67.02 -46.89 -144.18
CA LEU A 301 -67.93 -46.92 -145.32
C LEU A 301 -67.70 -48.16 -146.20
N ALA A 302 -66.45 -48.53 -146.45
CA ALA A 302 -66.07 -49.70 -147.24
C ALA A 302 -66.47 -51.03 -146.58
N ALA A 303 -66.61 -51.05 -145.26
CA ALA A 303 -67.07 -52.23 -144.52
C ALA A 303 -68.60 -52.41 -144.55
N GLN A 304 -69.36 -51.46 -145.12
CA GLN A 304 -70.81 -51.57 -145.23
C GLN A 304 -71.23 -52.37 -146.47
N THR A 305 -72.42 -52.95 -146.41
CA THR A 305 -73.00 -53.65 -147.55
C THR A 305 -73.81 -52.69 -148.43
N PRO A 306 -73.91 -52.95 -149.75
CA PRO A 306 -74.62 -52.07 -150.69
C PRO A 306 -76.08 -51.82 -150.30
N GLU A 307 -76.74 -52.86 -149.75
CA GLU A 307 -78.13 -52.79 -149.30
C GLU A 307 -78.27 -51.84 -148.11
N ARG A 308 -77.32 -51.89 -147.17
CA ARG A 308 -77.34 -51.05 -145.98
C ARG A 308 -77.06 -49.59 -146.32
N LEU A 309 -76.15 -49.33 -147.26
CA LEU A 309 -75.93 -47.97 -147.77
C LEU A 309 -77.17 -47.44 -148.48
N ALA A 310 -77.80 -48.22 -149.38
CA ALA A 310 -79.03 -47.83 -150.06
C ALA A 310 -80.16 -47.49 -149.08
N GLU A 311 -80.25 -48.22 -147.96
CA GLU A 311 -81.21 -47.98 -146.88
C GLU A 311 -80.90 -46.68 -146.11
N ILE A 312 -79.64 -46.45 -145.72
CA ILE A 312 -79.21 -45.25 -144.99
C ILE A 312 -79.40 -43.99 -145.84
N VAL A 313 -79.03 -44.04 -147.13
CA VAL A 313 -79.17 -42.91 -148.05
C VAL A 313 -80.56 -42.82 -148.70
N LYS A 314 -81.41 -43.85 -148.50
CA LYS A 314 -82.80 -43.97 -148.97
C LYS A 314 -82.94 -43.87 -150.50
N LEU A 315 -82.21 -44.71 -151.25
CA LEU A 315 -82.30 -44.76 -152.72
C LEU A 315 -83.65 -45.32 -153.20
N ARG A 316 -84.24 -44.70 -154.24
CA ARG A 316 -85.50 -45.19 -154.87
C ARG A 316 -85.24 -45.95 -156.16
N SER A 317 -86.09 -46.93 -156.47
CA SER A 317 -85.94 -47.91 -157.56
C SER A 317 -85.84 -47.37 -158.99
N TRP A 318 -86.14 -46.09 -159.24
CA TRP A 318 -85.98 -45.44 -160.56
C TRP A 318 -84.66 -44.65 -160.70
N GLN A 319 -83.87 -44.54 -159.64
CA GLN A 319 -82.58 -43.84 -159.67
C GLN A 319 -81.47 -44.81 -160.09
N LYS A 320 -80.86 -44.54 -161.25
CA LYS A 320 -79.81 -45.36 -161.89
C LYS A 320 -78.43 -45.17 -161.20
N GLN A 321 -78.37 -45.22 -159.87
CA GLN A 321 -77.16 -45.10 -159.06
C GLN A 321 -76.88 -46.45 -158.40
N ASP A 322 -75.64 -46.94 -158.47
CA ASP A 322 -75.25 -48.26 -157.98
C ASP A 322 -74.37 -48.14 -156.73
N PRO A 323 -74.92 -48.38 -155.51
CA PRO A 323 -74.19 -48.25 -154.23
C PRO A 323 -72.93 -49.12 -154.15
N THR A 324 -72.88 -50.19 -154.95
CA THR A 324 -71.72 -51.09 -155.02
C THR A 324 -70.47 -50.33 -155.45
N THR A 325 -70.61 -49.37 -156.37
CA THR A 325 -69.49 -48.53 -156.86
C THR A 325 -68.93 -47.61 -155.77
N TRP A 326 -69.73 -47.23 -154.77
CA TRP A 326 -69.28 -46.37 -153.67
C TRP A 326 -68.42 -47.12 -152.67
N ILE A 327 -68.77 -48.38 -152.38
CA ILE A 327 -68.00 -49.24 -151.47
C ILE A 327 -66.64 -49.55 -152.07
N GLU A 328 -66.59 -49.85 -153.36
CA GLU A 328 -65.34 -50.12 -154.07
C GLU A 328 -64.41 -48.91 -154.10
N GLU A 329 -64.93 -47.70 -154.40
CA GLU A 329 -64.15 -46.46 -154.39
C GLU A 329 -63.72 -46.08 -152.95
N ALA A 330 -64.55 -46.33 -151.93
CA ALA A 330 -64.18 -46.17 -150.52
C ALA A 330 -63.06 -47.11 -150.08
N ALA A 331 -63.13 -48.39 -150.47
CA ALA A 331 -62.12 -49.39 -150.12
C ALA A 331 -60.75 -49.03 -150.71
N GLN A 332 -60.72 -48.49 -151.94
CA GLN A 332 -59.49 -48.01 -152.57
C GLN A 332 -58.91 -46.78 -151.84
N LEU A 333 -59.76 -45.83 -151.44
CA LEU A 333 -59.33 -44.63 -150.73
C LEU A 333 -58.87 -44.93 -149.29
N ALA A 334 -59.50 -45.91 -148.63
CA ALA A 334 -59.12 -46.40 -147.30
C ALA A 334 -57.74 -47.08 -147.31
N ASN A 335 -57.44 -47.90 -148.32
CA ASN A 335 -56.13 -48.55 -148.46
C ASN A 335 -55.01 -47.59 -148.94
N SER A 336 -55.37 -46.41 -149.45
CA SER A 336 -54.42 -45.40 -149.96
C SER A 336 -54.13 -44.26 -148.96
N SER A 337 -54.74 -44.25 -147.77
CA SER A 337 -54.57 -43.20 -146.76
C SER A 337 -53.93 -43.75 -145.46
N PRO A 338 -52.65 -43.44 -145.17
CA PRO A 338 -51.93 -43.94 -144.00
C PRO A 338 -52.06 -43.04 -142.76
N ASN A 339 -52.08 -43.70 -141.59
CA ASN A 339 -51.46 -43.34 -140.30
C ASN A 339 -51.71 -41.94 -139.66
N VAL A 340 -52.15 -41.96 -138.39
CA VAL A 340 -51.76 -40.94 -137.39
C VAL A 340 -51.47 -41.66 -136.07
N THR A 341 -50.20 -41.58 -135.69
CA THR A 341 -49.55 -41.92 -134.40
C THR A 341 -50.08 -41.15 -133.22
#